data_AF-A0A9Q3FWI2-F1
#
_entry.id   AF-A0A9Q3FWI2-F1
#
_cell.length_a   1.000
_cell.length_b   1.000
_cell.length_c   1.000
_cell.angle_alpha   90.00
_cell.angle_beta   90.00
_cell.angle_gamma   90.00
#
_symmetry.space_group_name_H-M   'P 1'
#
loop_
_entity.id
_entity.type
_entity.pdbx_description
1 polymer ?
#
loop_
_entity_poly.entity_id
_entity_poly.type
_entity_poly.pdbx_seq_one_letter_code
_entity_poly.pdbx_strand_id
1 'polypeptide(L)'
;MLHVERPYPPLLRRPAYPASPRAREALEDHINELMKLGAVKKVGHNEEVEVTTPVIITWHNEKLRMVGDFRALNTYTILDRYPIPRIN
;
A
#
# COMPACT_ATOMS: atom_id res chain seq x y z
N MET A 1 -6.35 -13.94 -3.19
CA MET A 1 -7.78 -13.95 -3.57
C MET A 1 -8.57 -13.22 -2.50
N LEU A 2 -9.55 -12.39 -2.86
CA LEU A 2 -10.46 -11.75 -1.90
C LEU A 2 -11.65 -12.67 -1.63
N HIS A 3 -12.22 -12.65 -0.43
CA HIS A 3 -13.43 -13.42 -0.10
C HIS A 3 -14.74 -12.62 -0.26
N VAL A 4 -14.66 -11.42 -0.81
CA VAL A 4 -15.80 -10.55 -1.10
C VAL A 4 -15.91 -10.31 -2.60
N GLU A 5 -17.15 -10.24 -3.09
CA GLU A 5 -17.45 -9.96 -4.49
C GLU A 5 -17.66 -8.46 -4.73
N ARG A 6 -17.72 -8.07 -6.01
CA ARG A 6 -18.02 -6.70 -6.40
C ARG A 6 -19.52 -6.40 -6.20
N PRO A 7 -19.89 -5.16 -5.82
CA PRO A 7 -19.00 -4.04 -5.53
C PRO A 7 -18.27 -4.22 -4.19
N TYR A 8 -16.98 -3.87 -4.17
CA TYR A 8 -16.16 -4.01 -2.96
C TYR A 8 -16.62 -3.07 -1.84
N PRO A 9 -16.47 -3.47 -0.56
CA PRO A 9 -16.85 -2.64 0.57
C PRO A 9 -16.08 -1.30 0.58
N PRO A 10 -16.70 -0.19 1.06
CA PRO A 10 -16.07 1.12 1.10
C PRO A 10 -14.72 1.15 1.84
N LEU A 11 -14.51 0.23 2.78
CA LEU A 11 -13.26 0.08 3.52
C LEU A 11 -12.06 -0.30 2.62
N LEU A 12 -12.31 -0.81 1.41
CA LEU A 12 -11.27 -1.06 0.40
C LEU A 12 -10.98 0.17 -0.48
N ARG A 13 -11.76 1.26 -0.38
CA ARG A 13 -11.54 2.52 -1.11
C ARG A 13 -11.15 3.63 -0.14
N ARG A 14 -9.96 3.52 0.43
CA ARG A 14 -9.48 4.45 1.47
C ARG A 14 -8.77 5.65 0.84
N PRO A 15 -9.05 6.89 1.29
CA PRO A 15 -8.35 8.08 0.83
C PRO A 15 -6.92 8.12 1.39
N ALA A 16 -6.04 8.86 0.73
CA ALA A 16 -4.70 9.14 1.25
C ALA A 16 -4.77 9.93 2.57
N TYR A 17 -3.82 9.68 3.46
CA TYR A 17 -3.71 10.48 4.67
C TYR A 17 -3.10 11.86 4.36
N PRO A 18 -3.49 12.92 5.09
CA PRO A 18 -2.80 14.20 5.02
C PRO A 18 -1.31 14.05 5.35
N ALA A 19 -0.46 14.66 4.54
CA ALA A 19 0.99 14.61 4.70
C ALA A 19 1.56 16.03 4.77
N SER A 20 2.58 16.22 5.62
CA SER A 20 3.35 17.48 5.65
C SER A 20 4.16 17.62 4.35
N PRO A 21 4.59 18.85 3.98
CA PRO A 21 5.39 19.06 2.77
C PRO A 21 6.64 18.16 2.70
N ARG A 22 7.37 18.03 3.82
CA ARG A 22 8.54 17.15 3.94
C ARG A 22 8.20 15.68 3.74
N ALA A 23 7.05 15.22 4.27
CA ALA A 23 6.61 13.85 4.08
C ALA A 23 6.20 13.58 2.63
N ARG A 24 5.61 14.57 1.95
CA ARG A 24 5.23 14.46 0.54
C ARG A 24 6.45 14.36 -0.39
N GLU A 25 7.47 15.18 -0.15
CA GLU A 25 8.74 15.10 -0.89
C GLU A 25 9.40 13.72 -0.74
N ALA A 26 9.50 13.21 0.50
CA ALA A 26 10.04 11.89 0.76
C ALA A 26 9.20 10.74 0.12
N LEU A 27 7.87 10.90 0.07
CA LEU A 27 6.99 9.97 -0.63
C LEU A 27 7.24 9.99 -2.14
N GLU A 28 7.37 11.17 -2.74
CA GLU A 28 7.63 11.34 -4.17
C GLU A 28 8.97 10.69 -4.55
N ASP A 29 10.02 10.88 -3.76
CA ASP A 29 11.32 10.24 -3.98
C ASP A 29 11.23 8.71 -3.95
N HIS A 30 10.57 8.13 -2.93
CA HIS A 30 10.36 6.69 -2.84
C HIS A 30 9.53 6.14 -4.00
N ILE A 31 8.45 6.83 -4.38
CA ILE A 31 7.60 6.40 -5.50
C ILE A 31 8.40 6.43 -6.81
N ASN A 32 9.21 7.47 -7.03
CA ASN A 32 10.08 7.58 -8.20
C ASN A 32 11.11 6.46 -8.26
N GLU A 33 11.72 6.10 -7.15
CA GLU A 33 12.64 4.96 -7.07
C GLU A 33 11.93 3.64 -7.42
N LEU A 34 10.75 3.39 -6.83
CA LEU A 34 9.98 2.17 -7.12
C LEU A 34 9.51 2.11 -8.58
N MET A 35 9.18 3.25 -9.19
CA MET A 35 8.86 3.32 -10.62
C MET A 35 10.08 2.99 -11.48
N LYS A 36 11.27 3.51 -11.15
CA LYS A 36 12.53 3.20 -11.86
C LYS A 36 12.90 1.72 -11.76
N LEU A 37 12.66 1.10 -10.61
CA LEU A 37 12.86 -0.33 -10.38
C LEU A 37 11.79 -1.22 -11.05
N GLY A 38 10.72 -0.62 -11.59
CA GLY A 38 9.59 -1.36 -12.17
C GLY A 38 8.71 -2.07 -11.14
N ALA A 39 8.88 -1.77 -9.84
CA ALA A 39 8.10 -2.37 -8.76
C ALA A 39 6.67 -1.81 -8.68
N VAL A 40 6.47 -0.56 -9.10
CA VAL A 40 5.15 0.08 -9.19
C VAL A 40 4.98 0.80 -10.52
N LYS A 41 3.73 0.97 -10.96
CA LYS A 41 3.37 1.75 -12.15
C LYS A 41 2.26 2.72 -11.82
N LYS A 42 2.22 3.84 -12.54
CA LYS A 42 1.07 4.74 -12.52
C LYS A 42 -0.11 4.04 -13.21
N VAL A 43 -1.28 4.10 -12.59
CA VAL A 43 -2.53 3.62 -13.18
C VAL A 43 -2.99 4.62 -14.24
N GLY A 44 -3.39 4.13 -15.42
CA GLY A 44 -3.85 4.96 -16.53
C GLY A 44 -5.16 5.69 -16.21
N HIS A 45 -5.43 6.80 -16.91
CA HIS A 45 -6.63 7.60 -16.68
C HIS A 45 -7.94 6.84 -16.92
N ASN A 46 -7.91 5.83 -17.80
CA ASN A 46 -9.07 5.01 -18.16
C ASN A 46 -9.16 3.71 -17.35
N GLU A 47 -8.22 3.45 -16.42
CA GLU A 47 -8.23 2.26 -15.59
C GLU A 47 -9.05 2.52 -14.33
N GLU A 48 -10.10 1.74 -14.11
CA GLU A 48 -10.92 1.83 -12.91
C GLU A 48 -10.14 1.31 -11.69
N VAL A 49 -10.04 2.12 -10.65
CA VAL A 49 -9.44 1.74 -9.37
C VAL A 49 -10.53 1.47 -8.35
N GLU A 50 -10.78 0.18 -8.11
CA GLU A 50 -11.79 -0.29 -7.15
C GLU A 50 -11.23 -0.46 -5.74
N VAL A 51 -9.89 -0.55 -5.59
CA VAL A 51 -9.21 -0.75 -4.31
C VAL A 51 -8.05 0.24 -4.15
N THR A 52 -8.01 0.96 -3.03
CA THR A 52 -6.94 1.89 -2.67
C THR A 52 -6.50 1.69 -1.23
N THR A 53 -5.20 1.70 -1.01
CA THR A 53 -4.57 1.61 0.31
C THR A 53 -3.74 2.86 0.56
N PRO A 54 -3.97 3.60 1.66
CA PRO A 54 -3.17 4.76 1.98
C PRO A 54 -1.78 4.33 2.42
N VAL A 55 -0.85 5.27 2.27
CA VAL A 55 0.54 5.11 2.63
C VAL A 55 0.89 6.11 3.73
N ILE A 56 1.74 5.68 4.65
CA ILE A 56 2.31 6.52 5.71
C ILE A 56 3.83 6.54 5.59
N ILE A 57 4.42 7.62 6.10
CA ILE A 57 5.87 7.74 6.28
C ILE A 57 6.21 7.47 7.74
N THR A 58 7.21 6.63 7.96
CA THR A 58 7.77 6.37 9.29
C THR A 58 9.28 6.57 9.30
N TRP A 59 9.82 6.89 10.48
CA TRP A 59 11.24 7.04 10.70
C TRP A 59 11.80 5.80 11.37
N HIS A 60 12.89 5.27 10.83
CA HIS A 60 13.60 4.15 11.43
C HIS A 60 15.10 4.26 11.12
N ASN A 61 15.93 4.29 12.17
CA ASN A 61 17.39 4.45 12.09
C ASN A 61 17.78 5.61 11.16
N GLU A 62 17.22 6.79 11.42
CA GLU A 62 17.47 8.05 10.66
C GLU A 62 17.02 8.02 9.19
N LYS A 63 16.42 6.92 8.74
CA LYS A 63 15.87 6.77 7.39
C LYS A 63 14.36 6.85 7.40
N LEU A 64 13.83 7.56 6.42
CA LEU A 64 12.41 7.59 6.10
C LEU A 64 12.03 6.30 5.35
N ARG A 65 10.87 5.73 5.71
CA ARG A 65 10.31 4.54 5.05
C ARG A 65 8.86 4.77 4.68
N MET A 66 8.52 4.40 3.46
CA MET A 66 7.15 4.34 2.96
C MET A 66 6.48 3.03 3.38
N VAL A 67 5.31 3.09 4.03
CA VAL A 67 4.59 1.92 4.54
C VAL A 67 3.12 1.97 4.10
N GLY A 68 2.66 0.93 3.41
CA GLY A 68 1.24 0.78 3.04
C GLY A 68 0.39 0.26 4.20
N ASP A 69 -0.75 0.89 4.46
CA ASP A 69 -1.70 0.47 5.49
C ASP A 69 -2.68 -0.59 4.96
N PHE A 70 -2.18 -1.81 4.79
CA PHE A 70 -2.94 -2.93 4.23
C PHE A 70 -3.92 -3.60 5.20
N ARG A 71 -4.14 -3.05 6.41
CA ARG A 71 -5.00 -3.69 7.42
C ARG A 71 -6.41 -3.96 6.91
N ALA A 72 -7.01 -2.98 6.23
CA ALA A 72 -8.30 -3.12 5.59
C ALA A 72 -8.31 -4.22 4.52
N LEU A 73 -7.31 -4.23 3.64
CA LEU A 73 -7.18 -5.23 2.57
C LEU A 73 -7.00 -6.65 3.13
N ASN A 74 -6.20 -6.79 4.17
CA ASN A 74 -5.92 -8.06 4.83
C ASN A 74 -7.18 -8.68 5.44
N THR A 75 -8.11 -7.85 5.96
CA THR A 75 -9.41 -8.32 6.45
C THR A 75 -10.23 -9.03 5.38
N TYR A 76 -10.04 -8.71 4.09
CA TYR A 76 -10.79 -9.29 2.97
C TYR A 76 -10.00 -10.31 2.16
N THR A 77 -8.73 -10.54 2.49
CA THR A 77 -7.85 -11.44 1.77
C THR A 77 -7.89 -12.84 2.38
N ILE A 78 -8.00 -13.87 1.54
CA ILE A 78 -7.89 -15.26 1.97
C ILE A 78 -6.43 -15.54 2.33
N LEU A 79 -6.18 -16.00 3.56
CA LEU A 79 -4.83 -16.29 4.05
C LEU A 79 -4.29 -17.56 3.38
N ASP A 80 -3.18 -17.41 2.66
CA ASP A 80 -2.40 -18.54 2.16
C ASP A 80 -1.42 -18.99 3.24
N ARG A 81 -1.70 -20.15 3.86
CA ARG A 81 -0.94 -20.66 5.01
C ARG A 81 0.23 -21.50 4.52
N TYR A 82 1.32 -20.85 4.14
CA TYR A 82 2.61 -21.51 3.96
C TYR A 82 3.30 -21.70 5.32
N PRO A 83 3.71 -22.92 5.71
CA PRO A 83 4.35 -23.16 7.00
C PRO A 83 5.77 -22.56 7.02
N ILE A 84 5.97 -21.52 7.83
CA ILE A 84 7.28 -20.93 8.08
C ILE A 84 7.85 -21.54 9.37
N PRO A 85 9.02 -22.21 9.34
CA PRO A 85 9.63 -22.79 10.54
C PRO A 85 10.01 -21.68 11.52
N ARG A 86 9.76 -21.92 12.82
CA ARG A 86 10.25 -21.05 13.87
C ARG A 86 11.73 -21.37 14.10
N ILE A 87 12.58 -20.36 13.97
CA ILE A 87 13.98 -20.46 14.37
C ILE A 87 14.00 -20.30 15.89
N ASN A 88 14.44 -21.34 16.60
CA ASN A 88 14.72 -21.33 18.03
C ASN A 88 16.20 -21.04 18.27
#